data_AF-A0A5N6GWL9-F1
#
_entry.id   AF-A0A5N6GWL9-F1
#
_cell.length_a   1.000
_cell.length_b   1.000
_cell.length_c   1.000
_cell.angle_alpha   90.00
_cell.angle_beta   90.00
_cell.angle_gamma   90.00
#
_symmetry.space_group_name_H-M   'P 1'
#
loop_
_entity.id
_entity.type
_entity.pdbx_description
1 polymer ?
#
loop_
_entity_poly.entity_id
_entity_poly.type
_entity_poly.pdbx_seq_one_letter_code
_entity_poly.pdbx_strand_id
1 'polypeptide(L)'
;MPLKDCLAKRFEPLLRPLGAFQSYWINERVQRYLIQYEAYLQVKHNTLFQQLNKTPSVADTLVTEVESIQKDLQDINRGIWMAEREMQTILKAFPDGPLKRALLCRRRSSDWYLMKWLQTECADMGGCCGRGCGCCIRPRSSDSPNHLGHCTPACKCCENVRGFRIGFEELEEDPTLIEFSLGEADVKGSGPSYTKCLINAYVWGL
;
A
#
# COMPACT_ATOMS: atom_id res chain seq x y z
N MET A 1 -7.32 -39.28 -21.39
CA MET A 1 -7.08 -38.17 -20.44
C MET A 1 -7.74 -36.92 -21.00
N PRO A 2 -8.70 -36.28 -20.31
CA PRO A 2 -9.45 -35.16 -20.89
C PRO A 2 -8.52 -33.95 -21.12
N LEU A 3 -8.71 -33.25 -22.24
CA LEU A 3 -7.90 -32.09 -22.66
C LEU A 3 -7.86 -30.98 -21.59
N LYS A 4 -8.90 -30.87 -20.75
CA LYS A 4 -9.01 -29.93 -19.62
C LYS A 4 -7.97 -30.19 -18.51
N ASP A 5 -7.67 -31.45 -18.22
CA ASP A 5 -6.70 -31.83 -17.16
C ASP A 5 -5.25 -31.62 -17.63
N CYS A 6 -5.02 -31.64 -18.94
CA CYS A 6 -3.72 -31.39 -19.54
C CYS A 6 -3.40 -29.89 -19.65
N LEU A 7 -4.43 -29.06 -19.84
CA LEU A 7 -4.32 -27.61 -19.82
C LEU A 7 -4.10 -27.09 -18.39
N ALA A 8 -4.88 -27.56 -17.41
CA ALA A 8 -4.69 -27.19 -15.99
C ALA A 8 -3.25 -27.49 -15.50
N LYS A 9 -2.71 -28.68 -15.78
CA LYS A 9 -1.33 -29.06 -15.43
C LYS A 9 -0.24 -28.25 -16.14
N ARG A 10 -0.55 -27.65 -17.30
CA ARG A 10 0.39 -26.82 -18.07
C ARG A 10 0.40 -25.35 -17.60
N PHE A 11 -0.65 -24.91 -16.91
CA PHE A 11 -0.84 -23.51 -16.49
C PHE A 11 -0.68 -23.27 -14.99
N GLU A 12 -0.77 -24.30 -14.16
CA GLU A 12 -0.44 -24.26 -12.74
C GLU A 12 0.93 -23.61 -12.40
N PRO A 13 2.02 -23.81 -13.19
CA PRO A 13 3.31 -23.18 -12.91
C PRO A 13 3.33 -21.65 -13.07
N LEU A 14 2.36 -21.05 -13.80
CA LEU A 14 2.28 -19.60 -14.00
C LEU A 14 1.25 -18.94 -13.09
N LEU A 15 0.17 -19.64 -12.74
CA LEU A 15 -0.88 -19.11 -11.87
C LEU A 15 -0.43 -18.99 -10.41
N ARG A 16 0.36 -19.96 -9.91
CA ARG A 16 0.87 -19.89 -8.52
C ARG A 16 1.82 -18.70 -8.26
N PRO A 17 2.83 -18.41 -9.10
CA PRO A 17 3.68 -17.23 -8.91
C PRO A 17 2.91 -15.91 -9.01
N LEU A 18 1.93 -15.83 -9.91
CA LEU A 18 1.10 -14.64 -10.05
C LEU A 18 0.20 -14.43 -8.81
N GLY A 19 -0.41 -15.49 -8.29
CA GLY A 19 -1.18 -15.43 -7.05
C GLY A 19 -0.32 -14.98 -5.86
N ALA A 20 0.93 -15.46 -5.76
CA ALA A 20 1.87 -15.01 -4.74
C ALA A 20 2.24 -13.52 -4.89
N PHE A 21 2.44 -13.03 -6.12
CA PHE A 21 2.62 -11.60 -6.39
C PHE A 21 1.38 -10.80 -5.99
N GLN A 22 0.19 -11.34 -6.26
CA GLN A 22 -1.04 -10.67 -5.90
C GLN A 22 -1.16 -10.45 -4.39
N SER A 23 -0.99 -11.51 -3.61
CA SER A 23 -1.00 -11.42 -2.15
C SER A 23 0.07 -10.47 -1.63
N TYR A 24 1.27 -10.49 -2.22
CA TYR A 24 2.37 -9.59 -1.84
C TYR A 24 1.99 -8.12 -2.05
N TRP A 25 1.44 -7.78 -3.22
CA TRP A 25 1.03 -6.41 -3.54
C TRP A 25 -0.11 -5.92 -2.65
N ILE A 26 -1.13 -6.75 -2.41
CA ILE A 26 -2.26 -6.41 -1.54
C ILE A 26 -1.74 -6.09 -0.14
N ASN A 27 -0.90 -6.96 0.41
CA ASN A 27 -0.37 -6.77 1.75
C ASN A 27 0.57 -5.55 1.84
N GLU A 28 1.36 -5.27 0.80
CA GLU A 28 2.15 -4.03 0.76
C GLU A 28 1.27 -2.77 0.75
N ARG A 29 0.14 -2.79 0.02
CA ARG A 29 -0.81 -1.67 0.05
C ARG A 29 -1.42 -1.47 1.43
N VAL A 30 -1.79 -2.55 2.13
CA VAL A 30 -2.27 -2.50 3.52
C VAL A 30 -1.21 -1.89 4.43
N GLN A 31 0.03 -2.40 4.38
CA GLN A 31 1.14 -1.84 5.16
C GLN A 31 1.30 -0.32 4.92
N ARG A 32 1.25 0.09 3.64
CA ARG A 32 1.38 1.49 3.25
C ARG A 32 0.23 2.36 3.75
N TYR A 33 -1.00 1.83 3.75
CA TYR A 33 -2.15 2.50 4.35
C TYR A 33 -1.91 2.73 5.84
N LEU A 34 -1.51 1.68 6.57
CA LEU A 34 -1.29 1.73 8.02
C LEU A 34 -0.22 2.77 8.38
N ILE A 35 0.89 2.83 7.64
CA ILE A 35 1.96 3.82 7.86
C ILE A 35 1.50 5.26 7.59
N GLN A 36 0.69 5.46 6.54
CA GLN A 36 0.14 6.79 6.25
C GLN A 36 -0.86 7.22 7.33
N TYR A 37 -1.62 6.27 7.87
CA TYR A 37 -2.56 6.53 8.94
C TYR A 37 -1.87 6.75 10.30
N GLU A 38 -0.80 5.99 10.59
CA GLU A 38 0.09 6.22 11.73
C GLU A 38 0.61 7.67 11.72
N ALA A 39 1.21 8.10 10.61
CA ALA A 39 1.73 9.47 10.47
C ALA A 39 0.64 10.54 10.70
N TYR A 40 -0.58 10.29 10.26
CA TYR A 40 -1.72 11.18 10.55
C TYR A 40 -2.04 11.22 12.05
N LEU A 41 -2.15 10.06 12.70
CA LEU A 41 -2.45 9.96 14.13
C LEU A 41 -1.36 10.60 14.99
N GLN A 42 -0.08 10.45 14.62
CA GLN A 42 1.04 11.11 15.29
C GLN A 42 0.93 12.64 15.24
N VAL A 43 0.61 13.21 14.07
CA VAL A 43 0.40 14.65 13.92
C VAL A 43 -0.79 15.12 14.76
N LYS A 44 -1.89 14.36 14.76
CA LYS A 44 -3.09 14.66 15.56
C LYS A 44 -2.78 14.62 17.06
N HIS A 45 -2.12 13.56 17.53
CA HIS A 45 -1.68 13.40 18.91
C HIS A 45 -0.83 14.58 19.36
N ASN A 46 0.21 14.92 18.60
CA ASN A 46 1.13 16.01 18.95
C ASN A 46 0.42 17.37 19.01
N THR A 47 -0.55 17.59 18.10
CA THR A 47 -1.36 18.82 18.10
C THR A 47 -2.24 18.93 19.34
N LEU A 48 -2.97 17.86 19.68
CA LEU A 48 -3.84 17.85 20.86
C LEU A 48 -3.05 17.93 22.16
N PHE A 49 -1.91 17.23 22.25
CA PHE A 49 -1.02 17.29 23.41
C PHE A 49 -0.48 18.71 23.63
N GLN A 50 -0.13 19.43 22.56
CA GLN A 50 0.26 20.85 22.67
C GLN A 50 -0.90 21.76 23.11
N GLN A 51 -2.14 21.45 22.73
CA GLN A 51 -3.32 22.21 23.16
C GLN A 51 -3.66 21.98 24.64
N LEU A 52 -3.53 20.73 25.13
CA LEU A 52 -3.66 20.38 26.55
C LEU A 52 -2.76 21.23 27.44
N ASN A 53 -1.51 21.43 27.03
CA ASN A 53 -0.56 22.27 27.77
C ASN A 53 -0.93 23.76 27.82
N LYS A 54 -1.84 24.22 26.93
CA LYS A 54 -2.22 25.65 26.81
C LYS A 54 -3.58 25.98 27.41
N THR A 55 -4.52 25.03 27.44
CA THR A 55 -5.92 25.31 27.81
C THR A 55 -6.45 24.29 28.82
N PRO A 56 -6.28 24.53 30.14
CA PRO A 56 -6.72 23.60 31.18
C PRO A 56 -8.24 23.39 31.25
N SER A 57 -9.05 24.33 30.75
CA SER A 57 -10.52 24.29 30.85
C SER A 57 -11.19 23.26 29.95
N VAL A 58 -10.46 22.65 29.01
CA VAL A 58 -10.93 21.57 28.12
C VAL A 58 -10.10 20.28 28.31
N ALA A 59 -9.38 20.18 29.42
CA ALA A 59 -8.42 19.10 29.67
C ALA A 59 -9.07 17.70 29.63
N ASP A 60 -10.23 17.49 30.25
CA ASP A 60 -10.83 16.15 30.35
C ASP A 60 -11.21 15.57 28.98
N THR A 61 -11.81 16.38 28.10
CA THR A 61 -12.14 15.96 26.73
C THR A 61 -10.88 15.70 25.90
N LEU A 62 -9.89 16.59 25.98
CA LEU A 62 -8.64 16.43 25.24
C LEU A 62 -7.81 15.23 25.73
N VAL A 63 -7.78 14.96 27.05
CA VAL A 63 -7.15 13.77 27.62
C VAL A 63 -7.79 12.51 27.05
N THR A 64 -9.12 12.44 27.07
CA THR A 64 -9.85 11.28 26.52
C THR A 64 -9.54 11.05 25.03
N GLU A 65 -9.48 12.12 24.23
CA GLU A 65 -9.10 12.01 22.82
C GLU A 65 -7.64 11.57 22.62
N VAL A 66 -6.72 12.10 23.42
CA VAL A 66 -5.30 11.72 23.37
C VAL A 66 -5.11 10.25 23.73
N GLU A 67 -5.76 9.77 24.79
CA GLU A 67 -5.73 8.36 25.20
C GLU A 67 -6.31 7.45 24.10
N SER A 68 -7.40 7.86 23.47
CA SER A 68 -7.97 7.13 22.32
C SER A 68 -6.98 7.04 21.16
N ILE A 69 -6.31 8.14 20.81
CA ILE A 69 -5.32 8.15 19.72
C ILE A 69 -4.10 7.29 20.08
N GLN A 70 -3.67 7.29 21.34
CA GLN A 70 -2.57 6.44 21.80
C GLN A 70 -2.91 4.96 21.64
N LYS A 71 -4.15 4.57 21.95
CA LYS A 71 -4.64 3.22 21.70
C LYS A 71 -4.65 2.89 20.21
N ASP A 72 -5.20 3.78 19.38
CA ASP A 72 -5.20 3.60 17.92
C ASP A 72 -3.76 3.43 17.37
N LEU A 73 -2.81 4.24 17.85
CA LEU A 73 -1.39 4.13 17.47
C LEU A 73 -0.80 2.77 17.86
N GLN A 74 -1.12 2.23 19.03
CA GLN A 74 -0.69 0.89 19.43
C GLN A 74 -1.24 -0.19 18.50
N ASP A 75 -2.53 -0.12 18.17
CA ASP A 75 -3.19 -1.07 17.27
C ASP A 75 -2.62 -0.98 15.84
N ILE A 76 -2.38 0.24 15.35
CA ILE A 76 -1.76 0.47 14.04
C ILE A 76 -0.33 -0.04 13.99
N ASN A 77 0.48 0.18 15.02
CA ASN A 77 1.85 -0.35 15.09
C ASN A 77 1.86 -1.88 15.09
N ARG A 78 0.93 -2.50 15.80
CA ARG A 78 0.73 -3.95 15.73
C ARG A 78 0.34 -4.39 14.31
N GLY A 79 -0.56 -3.66 13.65
CA GLY A 79 -0.97 -3.91 12.27
C GLY A 79 0.19 -3.82 11.28
N ILE A 80 1.03 -2.79 11.38
CA ILE A 80 2.23 -2.62 10.55
C ILE A 80 3.17 -3.81 10.74
N TRP A 81 3.43 -4.19 11.98
CA TRP A 81 4.27 -5.34 12.31
C TRP A 81 3.72 -6.64 11.71
N MET A 82 2.40 -6.86 11.82
CA MET A 82 1.73 -8.04 11.25
C MET A 82 1.84 -8.06 9.73
N ALA A 83 1.57 -6.93 9.06
CA ALA A 83 1.68 -6.80 7.61
C ALA A 83 3.11 -7.11 7.13
N GLU A 84 4.13 -6.59 7.83
CA GLU A 84 5.54 -6.89 7.55
C GLU A 84 5.86 -8.38 7.65
N ARG A 85 5.36 -9.06 8.69
CA ARG A 85 5.59 -10.51 8.84
C ARG A 85 4.87 -11.29 7.77
N GLU A 86 3.66 -10.91 7.42
CA GLU A 86 2.91 -11.55 6.36
C GLU A 86 3.60 -11.35 5.00
N MET A 87 4.18 -10.18 4.72
CA MET A 87 4.99 -9.97 3.51
C MET A 87 6.18 -10.93 3.46
N GLN A 88 6.87 -11.16 4.60
CA GLN A 88 7.96 -12.13 4.68
C GLN A 88 7.48 -13.56 4.48
N THR A 89 6.32 -13.93 5.04
CA THR A 89 5.68 -15.25 4.84
C THR A 89 5.37 -15.46 3.36
N ILE A 90 4.73 -14.49 2.71
CA ILE A 90 4.40 -14.53 1.28
C ILE A 90 5.68 -14.67 0.46
N LEU A 91 6.73 -13.89 0.72
CA LEU A 91 8.00 -13.97 -0.02
C LEU A 91 8.71 -15.32 0.16
N LYS A 92 8.62 -15.96 1.34
CA LYS A 92 9.16 -17.31 1.58
C LYS A 92 8.37 -18.36 0.81
N ALA A 93 7.05 -18.28 0.82
CA ALA A 93 6.16 -19.18 0.09
C ALA A 93 6.14 -18.91 -1.43
N PHE A 94 6.61 -17.74 -1.87
CA PHE A 94 6.67 -17.36 -3.27
C PHE A 94 7.52 -18.37 -4.04
N PRO A 95 6.98 -19.01 -5.10
CA PRO A 95 7.74 -19.98 -5.89
C PRO A 95 9.02 -19.39 -6.47
N ASP A 96 10.14 -20.10 -6.31
CA ASP A 96 11.41 -19.68 -6.90
C ASP A 96 11.30 -19.67 -8.44
N GLY A 97 11.75 -18.57 -9.04
CA GLY A 97 11.61 -18.38 -10.48
C GLY A 97 11.96 -16.96 -10.93
N PRO A 98 11.87 -16.67 -12.24
CA PRO A 98 12.19 -15.35 -12.78
C PRO A 98 11.39 -14.22 -12.12
N LEU A 99 10.08 -14.42 -11.89
CA LEU A 99 9.20 -13.42 -11.28
C LEU A 99 9.66 -13.03 -9.87
N LYS A 100 9.90 -14.01 -9.00
CA LYS A 100 10.40 -13.77 -7.64
C LYS A 100 11.76 -13.08 -7.66
N ARG A 101 12.69 -13.55 -8.50
CA ARG A 101 14.04 -12.97 -8.59
C ARG A 101 14.00 -11.52 -9.05
N ALA A 102 13.19 -11.22 -10.07
CA ALA A 102 13.04 -9.86 -10.56
C ALA A 102 12.35 -8.94 -9.54
N LEU A 103 11.30 -9.42 -8.86
CA LEU A 103 10.66 -8.69 -7.77
C LEU A 103 11.69 -8.34 -6.69
N LEU A 104 12.42 -9.34 -6.17
CA LEU A 104 13.44 -9.12 -5.15
C LEU A 104 14.56 -8.18 -5.63
N CYS A 105 14.97 -8.28 -6.89
CA CYS A 105 15.95 -7.38 -7.49
C CYS A 105 15.42 -5.95 -7.55
N ARG A 106 14.19 -5.74 -8.05
CA ARG A 106 13.56 -4.42 -8.13
C ARG A 106 13.40 -3.79 -6.76
N ARG A 107 12.99 -4.57 -5.75
CA ARG A 107 12.84 -4.10 -4.35
C ARG A 107 14.14 -3.65 -3.68
N ARG A 108 15.31 -4.05 -4.20
CA ARG A 108 16.61 -3.54 -3.70
C ARG A 108 16.93 -2.14 -4.23
N SER A 109 16.26 -1.70 -5.30
CA SER A 109 16.44 -0.34 -5.81
C SER A 109 15.72 0.66 -4.92
N SER A 110 16.40 1.73 -4.52
CA SER A 110 15.78 2.79 -3.70
C SER A 110 14.67 3.55 -4.43
N ASP A 111 14.64 3.49 -5.76
CA ASP A 111 13.68 4.17 -6.62
C ASP A 111 12.54 3.27 -7.10
N TRP A 112 12.39 2.06 -6.54
CA TRP A 112 11.47 1.06 -7.08
C TRP A 112 10.04 1.59 -7.25
N TYR A 113 9.59 2.43 -6.31
CA TYR A 113 8.27 3.05 -6.26
C TYR A 113 8.15 4.29 -7.15
N LEU A 114 9.23 4.77 -7.76
CA LEU A 114 9.23 5.96 -8.64
C LEU A 114 9.05 5.61 -10.11
N MET A 115 8.64 4.39 -10.45
CA MET A 115 8.35 4.04 -11.84
C MET A 115 7.32 4.99 -12.44
N LYS A 116 7.54 5.40 -13.69
CA LYS A 116 6.69 6.39 -14.36
C LYS A 116 5.22 5.96 -14.34
N TRP A 117 4.95 4.68 -14.57
CA TRP A 117 3.59 4.15 -14.53
C TRP A 117 2.95 4.28 -13.13
N LEU A 118 3.66 3.97 -12.04
CA LEU A 118 3.15 4.14 -10.66
C LEU A 118 2.90 5.60 -10.30
N GLN A 119 3.76 6.50 -10.77
CA GLN A 119 3.56 7.95 -10.60
C GLN A 119 2.33 8.43 -11.35
N THR A 120 2.14 7.96 -12.59
CA THR A 120 0.96 8.28 -13.42
C THR A 120 -0.30 7.73 -12.78
N GLU A 121 -0.31 6.47 -12.34
CA GLU A 121 -1.44 5.88 -11.61
C GLU A 121 -1.79 6.71 -10.37
N CYS A 122 -0.79 7.08 -9.56
CA CYS A 122 -1.04 7.95 -8.40
C CYS A 122 -1.60 9.32 -8.83
N ALA A 123 -1.19 9.88 -9.96
CA ALA A 123 -1.72 11.14 -10.47
C ALA A 123 -3.17 11.02 -10.97
N ASP A 124 -3.47 9.97 -11.74
CA ASP A 124 -4.78 9.69 -12.33
C ASP A 124 -5.84 9.45 -11.24
N MET A 125 -5.45 8.84 -10.12
CA MET A 125 -6.30 8.70 -8.93
C MET A 125 -6.43 9.99 -8.09
N GLY A 126 -5.99 11.13 -8.61
CA GLY A 126 -6.02 12.41 -7.91
C GLY A 126 -5.07 12.46 -6.71
N GLY A 127 -3.97 11.72 -6.76
CA GLY A 127 -2.97 11.63 -5.68
C GLY A 127 -1.90 12.72 -5.73
N CYS A 128 -0.92 12.59 -4.83
CA CYS A 128 0.12 13.62 -4.66
C CYS A 128 1.09 13.75 -5.84
N CYS A 129 1.24 12.72 -6.69
CA CYS A 129 2.09 12.79 -7.89
C CYS A 129 1.56 13.79 -8.92
N GLY A 130 0.24 13.89 -9.10
CA GLY A 130 -0.37 14.86 -10.01
C GLY A 130 -0.31 16.31 -9.49
N ARG A 131 -0.27 16.49 -8.16
CA ARG A 131 -0.22 17.82 -7.52
C ARG A 131 1.18 18.32 -7.18
N GLY A 132 2.20 17.49 -7.26
CA GLY A 132 3.57 17.88 -6.92
C GLY A 132 3.81 18.14 -5.42
N CYS A 133 2.97 17.62 -4.51
CA CYS A 133 3.09 17.89 -3.06
C CYS A 133 4.33 17.24 -2.39
N GLY A 134 5.13 16.45 -3.12
CA GLY A 134 6.32 15.76 -2.59
C GLY A 134 6.05 14.62 -1.60
N CYS A 135 4.81 14.36 -1.23
CA CYS A 135 4.46 13.34 -0.24
C CYS A 135 4.88 11.92 -0.64
N CYS A 136 4.94 11.60 -1.94
CA CYS A 136 5.30 10.26 -2.39
C CYS A 136 6.80 9.95 -2.33
N ILE A 137 7.65 10.98 -2.25
CA ILE A 137 9.11 10.83 -2.33
C ILE A 137 9.82 11.04 -0.99
N ARG A 138 9.05 11.22 0.08
CA ARG A 138 9.55 11.48 1.43
C ARG A 138 8.95 10.49 2.42
N PRO A 139 9.64 10.19 3.52
CA PRO A 139 9.07 9.40 4.61
C PRO A 139 7.77 10.02 5.13
N ARG A 140 6.84 9.18 5.58
CA ARG A 140 5.55 9.63 6.13
C ARG A 140 5.66 10.07 7.58
N SER A 141 6.51 9.39 8.34
CA SER A 141 6.88 9.72 9.71
C SER A 141 8.39 9.60 9.87
N SER A 142 8.94 10.22 10.92
CA SER A 142 10.33 9.98 11.36
C SER A 142 10.55 8.54 11.81
N ASP A 143 9.49 7.89 12.26
CA ASP A 143 9.52 6.57 12.89
C ASP A 143 9.58 5.45 11.83
N SER A 144 9.16 5.77 10.61
CA SER A 144 9.18 4.88 9.43
C SER A 144 9.99 5.50 8.27
N PRO A 145 11.31 5.76 8.45
CA PRO A 145 12.13 6.51 7.47
C PRO A 145 12.36 5.76 6.16
N ASN A 146 12.22 4.42 6.18
CA ASN A 146 12.48 3.57 5.02
C ASN A 146 11.21 3.29 4.20
N HIS A 147 10.03 3.73 4.65
CA HIS A 147 8.76 3.44 4.01
C HIS A 147 8.34 4.55 3.07
N LEU A 148 8.87 4.47 1.85
CA LEU A 148 8.59 5.39 0.75
C LEU A 148 7.51 4.82 -0.18
N GLY A 149 6.71 5.70 -0.79
CA GLY A 149 5.66 5.25 -1.69
C GLY A 149 4.51 6.22 -1.94
N HIS A 150 3.71 5.85 -2.94
CA HIS A 150 2.50 6.55 -3.36
C HIS A 150 1.41 6.58 -2.30
N CYS A 151 0.50 7.54 -2.45
CA CYS A 151 -0.58 7.75 -1.50
C CYS A 151 -1.57 6.60 -1.53
N THR A 152 -2.11 6.28 -0.37
CA THR A 152 -3.35 5.51 -0.18
C THR A 152 -4.44 6.50 0.26
N PRO A 153 -5.69 6.06 0.51
CA PRO A 153 -6.72 6.94 1.04
C PRO A 153 -6.40 7.57 2.40
N ALA A 154 -5.49 6.97 3.17
CA ALA A 154 -5.01 7.47 4.45
C ALA A 154 -4.00 8.63 4.33
N CYS A 155 -3.58 9.01 3.11
CA CYS A 155 -2.69 10.15 2.96
C CYS A 155 -3.40 11.45 3.38
N LYS A 156 -2.98 12.05 4.50
CA LYS A 156 -3.56 13.31 5.00
C LYS A 156 -3.57 14.45 3.98
N CYS A 157 -2.55 14.54 3.13
CA CYS A 157 -2.52 15.52 2.03
C CYS A 157 -3.64 15.27 1.01
N CYS A 158 -3.90 14.01 0.65
CA CYS A 158 -5.02 13.66 -0.24
C CYS A 158 -6.37 13.83 0.45
N GLU A 159 -6.49 13.44 1.72
CA GLU A 159 -7.70 13.64 2.52
C GLU A 159 -8.11 15.12 2.57
N ASN A 160 -7.15 16.02 2.83
CA ASN A 160 -7.43 17.46 2.89
C ASN A 160 -7.92 18.03 1.55
N VAL A 161 -7.42 17.52 0.42
CA VAL A 161 -7.88 17.94 -0.92
C VAL A 161 -9.25 17.33 -1.23
N ARG A 162 -9.47 16.07 -0.84
CA ARG A 162 -10.73 15.36 -1.04
C ARG A 162 -11.86 15.90 -0.16
N GLY A 163 -11.53 16.47 1.01
CA GLY A 163 -12.48 17.06 1.96
C GLY A 163 -13.15 16.06 2.90
N PHE A 164 -12.85 14.76 2.76
CA PHE A 164 -13.38 13.70 3.62
C PHE A 164 -12.39 12.54 3.77
N ARG A 165 -12.50 11.82 4.89
CA ARG A 165 -11.74 10.62 5.21
C ARG A 165 -12.42 9.39 4.60
N ILE A 166 -11.60 8.45 4.12
CA ILE A 166 -12.05 7.09 3.76
C ILE A 166 -11.48 6.17 4.84
N GLY A 167 -12.34 5.44 5.52
CA GLY A 167 -11.99 4.49 6.60
C GLY A 167 -11.24 3.25 6.09
N PHE A 168 -10.71 2.44 7.00
CA PHE A 168 -10.12 1.14 6.63
C PHE A 168 -11.23 0.15 6.25
N GLU A 169 -12.37 0.26 6.94
CA GLU A 169 -13.58 -0.54 6.75
C GLU A 169 -14.27 -0.23 5.42
N GLU A 170 -14.03 0.96 4.86
CA GLU A 170 -14.55 1.43 3.56
C GLU A 170 -13.57 1.11 2.42
N LEU A 171 -12.48 0.36 2.67
CA LEU A 171 -11.50 0.03 1.63
C LEU A 171 -12.06 -0.88 0.54
N GLU A 172 -13.06 -1.71 0.84
CA GLU A 172 -13.73 -2.52 -0.20
C GLU A 172 -14.47 -1.64 -1.22
N GLU A 173 -14.86 -0.43 -0.82
CA GLU A 173 -15.53 0.56 -1.67
C GLU A 173 -14.58 1.69 -2.11
N ASP A 174 -13.29 1.61 -1.77
CA ASP A 174 -12.33 2.66 -2.07
C ASP A 174 -12.05 2.69 -3.58
N PRO A 175 -12.40 3.79 -4.28
CA PRO A 175 -12.17 3.89 -5.71
C PRO A 175 -10.66 3.89 -6.04
N THR A 176 -9.77 4.12 -5.06
CA THR A 176 -8.32 4.03 -5.24
C THR A 176 -7.78 2.59 -5.17
N LEU A 177 -8.59 1.64 -4.73
CA LEU A 177 -8.29 0.21 -4.79
C LEU A 177 -8.77 -0.35 -6.12
N ILE A 178 -7.85 -0.37 -7.09
CA ILE A 178 -8.08 -1.11 -8.33
C ILE A 178 -7.93 -2.59 -8.01
N GLU A 179 -9.07 -3.28 -7.95
CA GLU A 179 -9.11 -4.73 -7.89
C GLU A 179 -8.46 -5.28 -9.16
N PHE A 180 -7.36 -6.02 -9.00
CA PHE A 180 -6.74 -6.74 -10.10
C PHE A 180 -7.07 -8.22 -9.89
N SER A 181 -7.79 -8.78 -10.85
CA SER A 181 -7.96 -10.23 -10.95
C SER A 181 -6.90 -10.79 -11.91
N LEU A 182 -6.42 -11.98 -11.60
CA LEU A 182 -5.48 -12.70 -12.45
C LEU A 182 -6.26 -13.56 -13.45
N GLY A 183 -6.72 -12.95 -14.55
CA GLY A 183 -7.22 -13.69 -15.70
C GLY A 183 -6.08 -14.09 -16.64
N GLU A 184 -6.20 -15.25 -17.31
CA GLU A 184 -5.25 -15.63 -18.38
C GLU A 184 -5.15 -14.57 -19.48
N ALA A 185 -6.26 -13.88 -19.77
CA ALA A 185 -6.32 -12.80 -20.75
C ALA A 185 -5.49 -11.58 -20.34
N ASP A 186 -5.39 -11.30 -19.04
CA ASP A 186 -4.65 -10.14 -18.54
C ASP A 186 -3.14 -10.28 -18.72
N VAL A 187 -2.64 -11.51 -18.79
CA VAL A 187 -1.20 -11.80 -18.98
C VAL A 187 -0.90 -12.18 -20.42
N LYS A 188 -1.79 -12.91 -21.11
CA LYS A 188 -1.56 -13.45 -22.47
C LYS A 188 -2.14 -12.60 -23.60
N GLY A 189 -3.05 -11.66 -23.33
CA GLY A 189 -3.61 -10.79 -24.37
C GLY A 189 -2.53 -10.00 -25.12
N SER A 190 -2.79 -9.53 -26.33
CA SER A 190 -1.83 -8.67 -27.05
C SER A 190 -1.85 -7.22 -26.56
N GLY A 191 -2.92 -6.80 -25.88
CA GLY A 191 -3.10 -5.44 -25.39
C GLY A 191 -2.49 -5.16 -24.01
N PRO A 192 -2.30 -3.87 -23.67
CA PRO A 192 -1.98 -3.46 -22.31
C PRO A 192 -3.17 -3.78 -21.39
N SER A 193 -2.88 -4.37 -20.23
CA SER A 193 -3.82 -4.56 -19.12
C SER A 193 -3.26 -3.89 -17.89
N TYR A 194 -4.13 -3.50 -16.96
CA TYR A 194 -3.70 -2.94 -15.67
C TYR A 194 -2.71 -3.88 -14.97
N THR A 195 -3.03 -5.17 -14.90
CA THR A 195 -2.19 -6.22 -14.30
C THR A 195 -0.79 -6.27 -14.93
N LYS A 196 -0.68 -6.19 -16.27
CA LYS A 196 0.64 -6.16 -16.93
C LYS A 196 1.43 -4.93 -16.59
N CYS A 197 0.81 -3.76 -16.64
CA CYS A 197 1.50 -2.51 -16.34
C CYS A 197 1.95 -2.49 -14.87
N LEU A 198 1.12 -3.00 -13.97
CA LEU A 198 1.46 -3.15 -12.56
C LEU A 198 2.66 -4.09 -12.37
N ILE A 199 2.64 -5.30 -12.97
CA ILE A 199 3.76 -6.25 -12.92
C ILE A 199 5.02 -5.64 -13.54
N ASN A 200 4.90 -4.97 -14.68
CA ASN A 200 6.01 -4.27 -15.33
C ASN A 200 6.67 -3.26 -14.42
N ALA A 201 5.89 -2.41 -13.75
CA ALA A 201 6.43 -1.42 -12.83
C ALA A 201 7.01 -2.05 -11.56
N TYR A 202 6.29 -3.01 -10.95
CA TYR A 202 6.66 -3.61 -9.66
C TYR A 202 7.78 -4.64 -9.73
N VAL A 203 7.86 -5.39 -10.83
CA VAL A 203 8.72 -6.57 -10.96
C VAL A 203 9.84 -6.32 -11.96
N TRP A 204 9.51 -5.82 -13.15
CA TRP A 204 10.46 -5.72 -14.25
C TRP A 204 11.17 -4.36 -14.33
N GLY A 205 10.61 -3.31 -13.71
CA GLY A 205 11.11 -1.95 -13.85
C GLY A 205 10.91 -1.37 -15.25
N LEU A 206 9.80 -1.74 -15.91
CA LEU A 206 9.39 -1.26 -17.23
C LEU A 206 8.28 -0.21 -17.12
#